data_AF-A0A6A2FUE3-F1
#
_entry.id   AF-A0A6A2FUE3-F1
#
_cell.length_a   1.000
_cell.length_b   1.000
_cell.length_c   1.000
_cell.angle_alpha   90.00
_cell.angle_beta   90.00
_cell.angle_gamma   90.00
#
_symmetry.space_group_name_H-M   'P 1'
#
loop_
_entity.id
_entity.type
_entity.pdbx_description
1 polymer ?
#
loop_
_entity_poly.entity_id
_entity_poly.type
_entity_poly.pdbx_seq_one_letter_code
_entity_poly.pdbx_strand_id
1 'polypeptide(L)' 'MNEEIKEWQTQSVKHKVAYVLMMDGISFRYTEETGIVFSAPDFYVKNLIRRLMSCYGVSLKPIINEFK' A
#
# COMPACT_ATOMS: atom_id res chain seq x y z
N MET A 1 -6.11 -14.88 -15.13
CA MET A 1 -6.11 -13.45 -15.47
C MET A 1 -4.69 -12.95 -15.26
N ASN A 2 -4.04 -12.42 -16.30
CA ASN A 2 -2.81 -11.65 -16.09
C ASN A 2 -3.23 -10.32 -15.49
N GLU A 3 -3.18 -10.23 -14.16
CA GLU A 3 -3.45 -8.98 -13.48
C GLU A 3 -2.23 -8.08 -13.66
N GLU A 4 -2.47 -6.91 -14.26
CA GLU A 4 -1.45 -5.91 -14.52
C GLU A 4 -0.83 -5.44 -13.20
N ILE A 5 0.49 -5.52 -13.11
CA ILE A 5 1.26 -4.97 -11.99
C ILE A 5 1.44 -3.48 -12.25
N LYS A 6 0.98 -2.66 -11.31
CA LYS A 6 1.11 -1.20 -11.34
C LYS A 6 1.96 -0.73 -10.17
N GLU A 7 2.53 0.47 -10.27
CA GLU A 7 3.11 1.14 -9.12
C GLU A 7 2.06 1.96 -8.38
N TRP A 8 2.18 1.98 -7.06
CA TRP A 8 1.26 2.66 -6.16
C TRP A 8 2.03 3.54 -5.19
N GLN A 9 1.46 4.68 -4.84
CA GLN A 9 2.00 5.56 -3.81
C GLN A 9 0.99 5.87 -2.70
N THR A 10 1.52 6.09 -1.49
CA THR A 10 0.73 6.60 -0.38
C THR A 10 1.55 7.37 0.65
N GLN A 11 0.96 8.48 1.12
CA GLN A 11 1.41 9.22 2.30
C GLN A 11 0.61 8.86 3.56
N SER A 12 -0.46 8.08 3.42
CA SER A 12 -1.37 7.70 4.51
C SER A 12 -0.76 6.60 5.37
N VAL A 13 -0.85 6.73 6.70
CA VAL A 13 -0.52 5.67 7.69
C VAL A 13 0.75 4.86 7.36
N LYS A 14 1.81 5.55 6.90
CA LYS A 14 3.02 4.96 6.31
C LYS A 14 3.62 3.82 7.13
N HIS A 15 3.73 3.98 8.45
CA HIS A 15 4.27 2.96 9.35
C HIS A 15 3.51 1.62 9.28
N LYS A 16 2.17 1.64 9.16
CA LYS A 16 1.36 0.42 9.03
C LYS A 16 1.41 -0.16 7.62
N VAL A 17 1.42 0.70 6.60
CA VAL A 17 1.58 0.25 5.20
C VAL A 17 2.93 -0.45 5.04
N ALA A 18 4.02 0.18 5.46
CA ALA A 18 5.37 -0.41 5.45
C ALA A 18 5.40 -1.74 6.21
N TYR A 19 4.81 -1.79 7.40
CA TYR A 19 4.73 -3.03 8.18
C TYR A 19 4.05 -4.16 7.40
N VAL A 20 2.90 -3.91 6.79
CA VAL A 20 2.19 -4.94 6.01
C VAL A 20 2.99 -5.37 4.78
N LEU A 21 3.60 -4.43 4.06
CA LEU A 21 4.45 -4.74 2.90
C LEU A 21 5.66 -5.60 3.30
N MET A 22 6.32 -5.29 4.43
CA MET A 22 7.40 -6.11 4.98
C MET A 22 6.93 -7.53 5.31
N MET A 23 5.79 -7.67 5.99
CA MET A 23 5.23 -8.97 6.37
C MET A 23 4.83 -9.82 5.16
N ASP A 24 4.40 -9.18 4.08
CA ASP A 24 4.02 -9.85 2.83
C ASP A 24 5.22 -10.07 1.88
N GLY A 25 6.43 -9.62 2.24
CA GLY A 25 7.63 -9.74 1.41
C GLY A 25 7.63 -8.87 0.16
N ILE A 26 6.89 -7.75 0.18
CA ILE A 26 6.79 -6.82 -0.96
C ILE A 26 7.80 -5.69 -0.77
N SER A 27 8.71 -5.58 -1.74
CA SER A 27 9.66 -4.47 -1.81
C SER A 27 8.93 -3.14 -1.97
N PHE A 28 9.38 -2.14 -1.23
CA PHE A 28 8.90 -0.77 -1.34
C PHE A 28 10.05 0.21 -1.15
N ARG A 29 9.89 1.41 -1.68
CA ARG A 29 10.79 2.55 -1.41
C ARG A 29 10.05 3.64 -0.68
N TYR A 30 10.80 4.45 0.06
CA TYR A 30 10.28 5.63 0.73
C TYR A 30 11.00 6.88 0.23
N THR A 31 10.24 7.93 -0.05
CA THR A 31 10.77 9.29 -0.19
C THR A 31 9.91 10.25 0.64
N GLU A 32 10.47 11.39 1.05
CA GLU A 32 9.72 12.38 1.82
C GLU A 32 8.53 12.95 1.02
N GLU A 33 8.74 13.18 -0.28
CA GLU A 33 7.76 13.79 -1.19
C GLU A 33 6.60 12.83 -1.54
N THR A 34 6.92 11.60 -1.97
CA THR A 34 5.90 10.66 -2.49
C THR A 34 5.39 9.68 -1.44
N GLY A 35 6.11 9.52 -0.33
CA GLY A 35 5.78 8.57 0.72
C GLY A 35 6.24 7.17 0.34
N ILE A 36 5.40 6.16 0.60
CA ILE A 36 5.70 4.77 0.26
C ILE A 36 5.28 4.50 -1.17
N VAL A 37 6.21 3.96 -1.97
CA VAL A 37 5.96 3.50 -3.34
C VAL A 37 6.25 2.00 -3.45
N PHE A 38 5.32 1.24 -4.03
CA PHE A 38 5.42 -0.22 -4.18
C PHE A 38 4.71 -0.70 -5.45
N SER A 39 5.10 -1.87 -5.97
CA SER A 39 4.49 -2.48 -7.16
C SER A 39 3.56 -3.63 -6.75
N ALA A 40 2.31 -3.58 -7.21
CA ALA A 40 1.33 -4.59 -6.88
C ALA A 40 0.16 -4.60 -7.87
N PRO A 41 -0.58 -5.71 -7.98
CA PRO A 41 -1.85 -5.73 -8.71
C PRO A 41 -2.97 -5.02 -7.93
N ASP A 42 -4.01 -4.55 -8.64
CA ASP A 42 -5.14 -3.80 -8.06
C ASP A 42 -5.81 -4.53 -6.88
N PHE A 43 -5.94 -5.87 -6.96
CA PHE A 43 -6.58 -6.66 -5.89
C PHE A 43 -5.78 -6.61 -4.58
N TYR A 44 -4.46 -6.55 -4.67
CA TYR A 44 -3.60 -6.49 -3.50
C TYR A 44 -3.84 -5.18 -2.75
N VAL A 45 -3.94 -4.05 -3.44
CA VAL A 45 -4.22 -2.74 -2.83
C VAL A 45 -5.59 -2.71 -2.15
N LYS A 46 -6.61 -3.32 -2.77
CA LYS A 46 -7.94 -3.47 -2.14
C LYS A 46 -7.86 -4.30 -0.85
N ASN A 47 -7.11 -5.39 -0.87
CA ASN A 47 -6.92 -6.23 0.32
C ASN A 47 -6.05 -5.57 1.39
N LEU A 48 -5.04 -4.80 1.00
CA LEU A 48 -4.20 -4.00 1.89
C LEU A 48 -5.05 -2.99 2.67
N ILE A 49 -5.88 -2.21 1.98
CA ILE A 49 -6.80 -1.24 2.63
C ILE A 49 -7.73 -1.95 3.62
N ARG A 50 -8.30 -3.10 3.21
CA ARG A 50 -9.17 -3.90 4.07
C ARG A 50 -8.44 -4.37 5.33
N ARG A 51 -7.23 -4.94 5.20
CA ARG A 51 -6.41 -5.39 6.34
C ARG A 51 -6.05 -4.23 7.26
N LEU A 52 -5.66 -3.08 6.71
CA LEU A 52 -5.32 -1.89 7.49
C LEU A 52 -6.48 -1.42 8.36
N MET A 53 -7.68 -1.38 7.80
CA MET A 53 -8.89 -0.99 8.53
C MET A 53 -9.35 -2.04 9.55
N SER A 54 -9.36 -3.32 9.18
CA SER A 54 -9.92 -4.38 10.04
C SER A 54 -8.95 -4.92 11.09
N CYS A 55 -7.67 -5.07 10.76
CA CYS A 55 -6.69 -5.76 11.62
C CYS A 55 -5.69 -4.80 12.28
N TYR A 56 -5.43 -3.65 11.65
CA TYR A 56 -4.42 -2.70 12.14
C TYR A 56 -5.02 -1.41 12.68
N GLY A 57 -6.33 -1.35 12.92
CA GLY A 57 -6.98 -0.23 13.61
C GLY A 57 -6.80 1.12 12.92
N VAL A 58 -6.84 1.14 11.58
CA VAL A 58 -6.84 2.39 10.81
C VAL A 58 -8.28 2.90 10.69
N SER A 59 -8.58 4.04 11.32
CA SER A 59 -9.94 4.60 11.37
C SER A 59 -10.40 5.22 10.05
N LEU A 60 -9.49 5.87 9.31
CA LEU A 60 -9.79 6.52 8.04
C LEU A 60 -9.19 5.73 6.89
N LYS A 61 -9.98 5.52 5.83
CA LYS A 61 -9.55 4.78 4.65
C LYS A 61 -8.25 5.40 4.09
N PRO A 62 -7.15 4.62 4.00
CA PRO A 62 -5.89 5.10 3.41
C PRO A 62 -6.08 5.54 1.95
N ILE A 63 -5.46 6.65 1.60
CA ILE A 63 -5.41 7.14 0.22
C ILE A 63 -4.20 6.48 -0.45
N ILE A 64 -4.46 5.57 -1.39
CA ILE A 64 -3.45 4.90 -2.19
C ILE A 64 -3.80 5.15 -3.65
N ASN A 65 -2.90 5.82 -4.37
CA ASN A 65 -3.09 6.22 -5.76
C ASN A 65 -2.07 5.51 -6.65
N GLU A 66 -2.42 5.28 -7.90
CA GLU A 66 -1.47 4.82 -8.91
C GLU A 66 -0.34 5.85 -9.06
N PHE A 67 0.90 5.37 -9.07
CA PHE A 67 2.10 6.19 -9.28
C PHE A 67 2.29 6.37 -10.79
N LYS A 68 2.44 7.62 -11.23
CA LYS A 68 2.69 7.97 -12.63
C LYS A 68 4.15 8.35 -12.84
#